data_AF-A0A7Y5F8P4-F1
#
_entry.id   AF-A0A7Y5F8P4-F1
#
_cell.length_a   1.000
_cell.length_b   1.000
_cell.length_c   1.000
_cell.angle_alpha   90.00
_cell.angle_beta   90.00
_cell.angle_gamma   90.00
#
_symmetry.space_group_name_H-M   'P 1'
#
loop_
_entity.id
_entity.type
_entity.pdbx_description
1 polymer ?
#
loop_
_entity_poly.entity_id
_entity_poly.type
_entity_poly.pdbx_seq_one_letter_code
_entity_poly.pdbx_strand_id
1 'polypeptide(L)'
;MRKAFKYFLFVSATINHVFATVLINPTTQGGFEAGTSFAANGWTEVNGAQTNKWWSKTPGNPATPFAGSNCAYVSDHASGNTYNYNIGTSSVVHFYRDITIPAGEPYLSLSFYYKGQGESSYDYIRVYNVSTGVTPVAGTQVGSGQIGGDYNLVGNSWTLVTQTFCAIPGTTIRLVFSWINDGSVGTQFPGAIDNISLQSSSVAPPCNLGTGVTNVVALPYASGAGTTCGAINDLTPGNTSVCGSSLYLDGEDRVWIFTPLTSGTITINLTSSGTYTGLMLYDGCPLLGVCTPGGTAVCCAGNATSSSGDKTISFCAKANQTYYLILDSWPAPNCNPYSNLTISAPTGSCVTNTDCTQGTTVCNSSPFTGNASGYGCNQELNAGNQGCLSLEHQSSWYLFSPATSGNLGLTIAPNSGIDYDFAIW
;
A
#
# COMPACT_ATOMS: atom_id res chain seq x y z
N MET A 1 -27.58 52.91 -40.91
CA MET A 1 -26.80 51.66 -40.76
C MET A 1 -26.25 51.57 -39.35
N ARG A 2 -26.91 50.84 -38.44
CA ARG A 2 -26.40 50.59 -37.08
C ARG A 2 -25.41 49.42 -37.14
N LYS A 3 -24.12 49.67 -36.92
CA LYS A 3 -23.08 48.64 -36.83
C LYS A 3 -23.16 47.98 -35.45
N ALA A 4 -23.53 46.71 -35.40
CA ALA A 4 -23.49 45.90 -34.18
C ALA A 4 -22.05 45.44 -33.93
N PHE A 5 -21.46 45.84 -32.81
CA PHE A 5 -20.17 45.35 -32.34
C PHE A 5 -20.42 44.05 -31.55
N LYS A 6 -19.99 42.91 -32.08
CA LYS A 6 -20.00 41.63 -31.36
C LYS A 6 -18.71 41.54 -30.54
N TYR A 7 -18.82 41.63 -29.22
CA TYR A 7 -17.73 41.29 -28.32
C TYR A 7 -17.58 39.77 -28.26
N PHE A 8 -16.46 39.25 -28.73
CA PHE A 8 -16.06 37.86 -28.51
C PHE A 8 -15.38 37.76 -27.15
N LEU A 9 -16.04 37.12 -26.19
CA LEU A 9 -15.43 36.73 -24.92
C LEU A 9 -14.56 35.50 -25.18
N PHE A 10 -13.24 35.66 -25.15
CA PHE A 10 -12.31 34.53 -25.10
C PHE A 10 -12.30 33.98 -23.67
N VAL A 11 -13.05 32.92 -23.42
CA VAL A 11 -12.88 32.10 -22.21
C VAL A 11 -11.69 31.17 -22.47
N SER A 12 -10.52 31.51 -21.92
CA SER A 12 -9.41 30.56 -21.83
C SER A 12 -9.78 29.53 -20.77
N ALA A 13 -10.30 28.38 -21.20
CA ALA A 13 -10.38 27.20 -20.35
C ALA A 13 -8.99 26.56 -20.33
N THR A 14 -8.23 26.76 -19.25
CA THR A 14 -7.10 25.89 -18.93
C THR A 14 -7.66 24.51 -18.63
N ILE A 15 -7.69 23.64 -19.63
CA ILE A 15 -7.88 22.21 -19.42
C ILE A 15 -6.58 21.72 -18.78
N ASN A 16 -6.57 21.58 -17.46
CA ASN A 16 -5.51 20.86 -16.75
C ASN A 16 -5.60 19.38 -17.18
N HIS A 17 -4.98 19.04 -18.31
CA HIS A 17 -4.69 17.65 -18.60
C HIS A 17 -3.63 17.20 -17.61
N VAL A 18 -4.05 16.43 -16.60
CA VAL A 18 -3.12 15.81 -15.66
C VAL A 18 -2.48 14.63 -16.38
N PHE A 19 -1.33 14.85 -17.01
CA PHE A 19 -0.58 13.80 -17.68
C PHE A 19 0.21 13.00 -16.64
N ALA A 20 0.20 11.67 -16.75
CA ALA A 20 1.14 10.83 -16.02
C ALA A 20 2.54 11.03 -16.60
N THR A 21 3.56 11.15 -15.74
CA THR A 21 4.96 11.25 -16.17
C THR A 21 5.51 9.85 -16.44
N VAL A 22 6.09 9.62 -17.62
CA VAL A 22 6.73 8.34 -17.97
C VAL A 22 8.14 8.29 -17.37
N LEU A 23 8.36 7.38 -16.43
CA LEU A 23 9.63 7.16 -15.73
C LEU A 23 10.45 6.03 -16.35
N ILE A 24 9.79 5.00 -16.89
CA ILE A 24 10.41 3.96 -17.71
C ILE A 24 9.52 3.76 -18.94
N ASN A 25 10.12 3.90 -20.13
CA ASN A 25 9.42 3.72 -21.39
C ASN A 25 9.52 2.23 -21.83
N PRO A 26 8.39 1.54 -22.04
CA PRO A 26 8.35 0.10 -22.32
C PRO A 26 8.89 -0.29 -23.70
N THR A 27 9.04 0.64 -24.64
CA THR A 27 9.54 0.33 -25.99
C THR A 27 11.02 0.68 -26.16
N THR A 28 11.66 1.22 -25.12
CA THR A 28 13.09 1.60 -25.15
C THR A 28 13.81 0.95 -23.97
N GLN A 29 13.98 1.67 -22.86
CA GLN A 29 14.67 1.21 -21.65
C GLN A 29 14.03 -0.06 -21.06
N GLY A 30 12.69 -0.08 -21.01
CA GLY A 30 11.93 -1.19 -20.45
C GLY A 30 11.70 -2.36 -21.39
N GLY A 31 11.84 -2.13 -22.71
CA GLY A 31 11.80 -3.17 -23.75
C GLY A 31 13.20 -3.66 -24.14
N PHE A 32 14.24 -3.18 -23.45
CA PHE A 32 15.63 -3.53 -23.72
C PHE A 32 16.10 -3.18 -25.16
N GLU A 33 15.52 -2.13 -25.75
CA GLU A 33 15.78 -1.69 -27.13
C GLU A 33 16.71 -0.48 -27.28
N ALA A 34 17.13 0.14 -26.18
CA ALA A 34 18.09 1.25 -26.22
C ALA A 34 19.53 0.79 -26.50
N GLY A 35 19.82 -0.50 -26.31
CA GLY A 35 21.12 -1.09 -26.64
C GLY A 35 21.19 -2.59 -26.34
N THR A 36 22.39 -3.17 -26.41
CA THR A 36 22.60 -4.63 -26.33
C THR A 36 23.00 -5.13 -24.94
N SER A 37 22.91 -4.32 -23.91
CA SER A 37 23.26 -4.68 -22.54
C SER A 37 22.33 -4.01 -21.55
N PHE A 38 22.25 -4.51 -20.32
CA PHE A 38 21.46 -3.89 -19.26
C PHE A 38 21.88 -2.44 -19.07
N ALA A 39 23.20 -2.17 -19.01
CA ALA A 39 23.75 -0.83 -18.85
C ALA A 39 23.32 0.13 -19.98
N ALA A 40 23.31 -0.32 -21.23
CA ALA A 40 22.86 0.50 -22.36
C ALA A 40 21.35 0.81 -22.30
N ASN A 41 20.57 -0.06 -21.65
CA ASN A 41 19.16 0.15 -21.36
C ASN A 41 18.91 0.87 -20.01
N GLY A 42 19.99 1.29 -19.34
CA GLY A 42 19.93 2.02 -18.08
C GLY A 42 19.61 1.16 -16.86
N TRP A 43 19.87 -0.14 -16.94
CA TRP A 43 19.75 -1.09 -15.84
C TRP A 43 21.14 -1.50 -15.35
N THR A 44 21.24 -1.78 -14.05
CA THR A 44 22.44 -2.36 -13.43
C THR A 44 22.19 -3.85 -13.21
N GLU A 45 23.02 -4.68 -13.83
CA GLU A 45 22.99 -6.13 -13.71
C GLU A 45 23.79 -6.58 -12.47
N VAL A 46 23.27 -7.57 -11.73
CA VAL A 46 23.88 -8.15 -10.53
C VAL A 46 23.80 -9.68 -10.61
N ASN A 47 24.67 -10.25 -11.43
CA ASN A 47 24.79 -11.70 -11.62
C ASN A 47 25.86 -12.36 -10.72
N GLY A 48 26.94 -11.63 -10.41
CA GLY A 48 28.07 -12.17 -9.67
C GLY A 48 28.61 -13.48 -10.27
N ALA A 49 28.95 -14.43 -9.40
CA ALA A 49 29.42 -15.77 -9.77
C ALA A 49 28.31 -16.84 -9.79
N GLN A 50 27.04 -16.43 -9.78
CA GLN A 50 25.89 -17.36 -9.76
C GLN A 50 25.82 -18.17 -11.06
N THR A 51 25.21 -19.36 -11.01
CA THR A 51 25.05 -20.22 -12.19
C THR A 51 24.00 -19.67 -13.15
N ASN A 52 22.81 -19.36 -12.64
CA ASN A 52 21.70 -18.86 -13.43
C ASN A 52 21.74 -17.33 -13.41
N LYS A 53 21.85 -16.71 -14.59
CA LYS A 53 22.19 -15.29 -14.76
C LYS A 53 21.17 -14.57 -15.63
N TRP A 54 20.89 -13.30 -15.33
CA TRP A 54 20.15 -12.41 -16.22
C TRP A 54 20.96 -12.04 -17.46
N TRP A 55 20.31 -12.04 -18.62
CA TRP A 55 20.84 -11.59 -19.90
C TRP A 55 19.84 -10.65 -20.56
N SER A 56 20.34 -9.60 -21.21
CA SER A 56 19.55 -8.71 -22.06
C SER A 56 20.20 -8.67 -23.45
N LYS A 57 19.60 -9.37 -24.42
CA LYS A 57 20.02 -9.48 -25.84
C LYS A 57 21.28 -10.28 -26.19
N THR A 58 21.09 -11.14 -27.20
CA THR A 58 22.05 -11.56 -28.23
C THR A 58 21.29 -11.68 -29.57
N PRO A 59 21.88 -11.52 -30.77
CA PRO A 59 21.23 -11.98 -32.00
C PRO A 59 20.80 -13.45 -31.87
N GLY A 60 19.52 -13.73 -32.13
CA GLY A 60 18.93 -15.07 -31.95
C GLY A 60 18.31 -15.34 -30.57
N ASN A 61 18.11 -14.30 -29.74
CA ASN A 61 17.49 -14.34 -28.39
C ASN A 61 16.60 -15.59 -28.17
N PRO A 62 17.08 -16.60 -27.42
CA PRO A 62 16.41 -17.89 -27.30
C PRO A 62 15.09 -17.79 -26.51
N ALA A 63 14.91 -16.72 -25.75
CA ALA A 63 13.70 -16.49 -24.97
C ALA A 63 12.55 -15.92 -25.82
N THR A 64 12.75 -15.48 -27.07
CA THR A 64 11.75 -14.79 -27.92
C THR A 64 11.02 -13.62 -27.22
N PRO A 65 11.35 -12.36 -27.56
CA PRO A 65 10.83 -11.18 -26.86
C PRO A 65 9.29 -11.05 -26.99
N PHE A 66 8.68 -10.27 -26.10
CA PHE A 66 7.26 -9.93 -26.19
C PHE A 66 7.03 -8.97 -27.36
N ALA A 67 7.87 -7.94 -27.43
CA ALA A 67 7.88 -6.96 -28.52
C ALA A 67 9.32 -6.56 -28.84
N GLY A 68 9.54 -6.03 -30.05
CA GLY A 68 10.90 -5.66 -30.46
C GLY A 68 11.79 -6.88 -30.72
N SER A 69 13.07 -6.75 -30.39
CA SER A 69 14.13 -7.74 -30.64
C SER A 69 14.73 -8.32 -29.35
N ASN A 70 14.52 -7.66 -28.22
CA ASN A 70 15.24 -7.91 -26.98
C ASN A 70 14.26 -8.09 -25.81
N CYS A 71 14.69 -8.84 -24.81
CA CYS A 71 14.04 -8.93 -23.51
C CYS A 71 15.11 -9.25 -22.46
N ALA A 72 14.77 -9.15 -21.18
CA ALA A 72 15.57 -9.73 -20.11
C ALA A 72 15.16 -11.18 -19.88
N TYR A 73 16.10 -12.11 -19.77
CA TYR A 73 15.81 -13.51 -19.49
C TYR A 73 16.94 -14.14 -18.69
N VAL A 74 16.62 -15.23 -17.99
CA VAL A 74 17.61 -15.99 -17.24
C VAL A 74 18.19 -17.12 -18.10
N SER A 75 19.49 -17.35 -17.96
CA SER A 75 20.21 -18.43 -18.62
C SER A 75 21.31 -19.00 -17.71
N ASP A 76 21.47 -20.32 -17.72
CA ASP A 76 22.62 -21.04 -17.13
C ASP A 76 23.86 -21.04 -18.03
N HIS A 77 23.72 -20.64 -19.29
CA HIS A 77 24.82 -20.63 -20.23
C HIS A 77 25.70 -19.39 -20.04
N ALA A 78 27.02 -19.59 -20.10
CA ALA A 78 28.02 -18.52 -19.88
C ALA A 78 27.94 -17.33 -20.86
N SER A 79 27.20 -17.49 -21.96
CA SER A 79 26.98 -16.46 -23.00
C SER A 79 25.51 -16.09 -23.20
N GLY A 80 24.61 -16.61 -22.37
CA GLY A 80 23.17 -16.34 -22.49
C GLY A 80 22.50 -16.94 -23.72
N ASN A 81 23.14 -17.87 -24.44
CA ASN A 81 22.61 -18.38 -25.71
C ASN A 81 21.54 -19.47 -25.56
N THR A 82 21.16 -19.83 -24.32
CA THR A 82 20.04 -20.73 -24.02
C THR A 82 18.99 -19.98 -23.22
N TYR A 83 17.74 -20.44 -23.30
CA TYR A 83 16.69 -20.02 -22.39
C TYR A 83 16.41 -21.15 -21.38
N ASN A 84 17.45 -21.64 -20.71
CA ASN A 84 17.33 -22.67 -19.67
C ASN A 84 18.02 -22.19 -18.40
N TYR A 85 17.59 -22.68 -17.25
CA TYR A 85 18.34 -22.55 -16.00
C TYR A 85 18.75 -23.93 -15.48
N ASN A 86 19.82 -23.96 -14.69
CA ASN A 86 20.28 -25.13 -13.99
C ASN A 86 19.43 -25.33 -12.72
N ILE A 87 18.57 -26.34 -12.78
CA ILE A 87 17.67 -26.76 -11.70
C ILE A 87 18.39 -27.43 -10.52
N GLY A 88 19.63 -27.88 -10.70
CA GLY A 88 20.43 -28.52 -9.66
C GLY A 88 21.31 -27.55 -8.85
N THR A 89 21.20 -26.24 -9.11
CA THR A 89 22.01 -25.22 -8.43
C THR A 89 21.19 -23.99 -8.11
N SER A 90 21.20 -23.58 -6.84
CA SER A 90 20.53 -22.34 -6.44
C SER A 90 21.18 -21.12 -7.07
N SER A 91 20.37 -20.11 -7.34
CA SER A 91 20.88 -18.79 -7.74
C SER A 91 19.93 -17.70 -7.29
N VAL A 92 20.51 -16.57 -6.90
CA VAL A 92 19.78 -15.31 -6.72
C VAL A 92 20.49 -14.23 -7.51
N VAL A 93 19.84 -13.72 -8.54
CA VAL A 93 20.41 -12.71 -9.44
C VAL A 93 19.43 -11.57 -9.67
N HIS A 94 19.94 -10.37 -9.88
CA HIS A 94 19.12 -9.18 -9.98
C HIS A 94 19.49 -8.34 -11.20
N PHE A 95 18.55 -7.51 -11.63
CA PHE A 95 18.86 -6.25 -12.28
C PHE A 95 18.00 -5.14 -11.70
N TYR A 96 18.50 -3.91 -11.67
CA TYR A 96 17.80 -2.80 -11.04
C TYR A 96 18.06 -1.46 -11.72
N ARG A 97 17.18 -0.49 -11.45
CA ARG A 97 17.34 0.90 -11.88
C ARG A 97 16.92 1.84 -10.76
N ASP A 98 17.70 2.90 -10.59
CA ASP A 98 17.36 4.01 -9.70
C ASP A 98 16.48 5.02 -10.45
N ILE A 99 15.40 5.45 -9.80
CA ILE A 99 14.32 6.22 -10.42
C ILE A 99 13.98 7.39 -9.50
N THR A 100 14.21 8.61 -9.98
CA THR A 100 13.83 9.82 -9.26
C THR A 100 12.34 10.10 -9.45
N ILE A 101 11.63 10.27 -8.34
CA ILE A 101 10.19 10.52 -8.34
C ILE A 101 9.93 12.01 -8.53
N PRO A 102 9.14 12.43 -9.53
CA PRO A 102 8.80 13.82 -9.74
C PRO A 102 8.11 14.44 -8.51
N ALA A 103 8.37 15.73 -8.26
CA ALA A 103 7.70 16.45 -7.18
C ALA A 103 6.18 16.49 -7.42
N GLY A 104 5.40 16.23 -6.37
CA GLY A 104 3.94 16.22 -6.46
C GLY A 104 3.32 15.00 -7.13
N GLU A 105 4.10 13.99 -7.53
CA GLU A 105 3.59 12.78 -8.19
C GLU A 105 3.89 11.49 -7.38
N PRO A 106 3.19 11.27 -6.25
CA PRO A 106 3.50 10.15 -5.37
C PRO A 106 3.00 8.80 -5.88
N TYR A 107 2.08 8.76 -6.85
CA TYR A 107 1.41 7.54 -7.29
C TYR A 107 2.12 6.91 -8.47
N LEU A 108 2.56 5.67 -8.34
CA LEU A 108 3.24 4.92 -9.39
C LEU A 108 2.41 3.77 -9.92
N SER A 109 2.42 3.61 -11.25
CA SER A 109 1.88 2.47 -11.96
C SER A 109 3.00 1.77 -12.71
N LEU A 110 3.34 0.55 -12.27
CA LEU A 110 4.28 -0.35 -12.92
C LEU A 110 3.51 -1.38 -13.74
N SER A 111 3.93 -1.61 -14.97
CA SER A 111 3.53 -2.78 -15.73
C SER A 111 4.71 -3.40 -16.45
N PHE A 112 4.64 -4.70 -16.68
CA PHE A 112 5.65 -5.44 -17.45
C PHE A 112 5.02 -6.74 -17.95
N TYR A 113 5.58 -7.30 -19.01
CA TYR A 113 5.27 -8.66 -19.43
C TYR A 113 6.28 -9.61 -18.83
N TYR A 114 5.81 -10.75 -18.33
CA TYR A 114 6.69 -11.83 -17.88
C TYR A 114 6.26 -13.18 -18.46
N LYS A 115 7.19 -14.11 -18.48
CA LYS A 115 6.93 -15.54 -18.67
C LYS A 115 7.96 -16.36 -17.91
N GLY A 116 7.65 -17.63 -17.66
CA GLY A 116 8.49 -18.54 -16.89
C GLY A 116 7.66 -19.64 -16.25
N GLN A 117 8.22 -20.85 -16.21
CA GLN A 117 7.61 -21.98 -15.52
C GLN A 117 8.17 -22.09 -14.10
N GLY A 118 9.48 -22.28 -13.95
CA GLY A 118 10.14 -22.42 -12.65
C GLY A 118 9.55 -23.57 -11.83
N GLU A 119 9.35 -23.30 -10.54
CA GLU A 119 8.79 -24.20 -9.55
C GLU A 119 7.95 -23.41 -8.54
N SER A 120 6.80 -23.97 -8.16
CA SER A 120 5.95 -23.40 -7.11
C SER A 120 6.75 -23.17 -5.83
N SER A 121 6.70 -21.94 -5.30
CA SER A 121 7.36 -21.53 -4.03
C SER A 121 8.89 -21.45 -4.01
N TYR A 122 9.60 -21.89 -5.06
CA TYR A 122 11.07 -21.96 -5.05
C TYR A 122 11.73 -21.20 -6.20
N ASP A 123 11.19 -21.34 -7.42
CA ASP A 123 11.78 -20.69 -8.60
C ASP A 123 10.82 -19.68 -9.24
N TYR A 124 11.16 -18.41 -9.13
CA TYR A 124 10.27 -17.31 -9.50
C TYR A 124 11.01 -16.00 -9.75
N ILE A 125 10.31 -15.10 -10.43
CA ILE A 125 10.67 -13.68 -10.46
C ILE A 125 10.03 -13.00 -9.25
N ARG A 126 10.78 -12.10 -8.60
CA ARG A 126 10.25 -11.19 -7.57
C ARG A 126 10.67 -9.76 -7.86
N VAL A 127 9.74 -8.82 -7.67
CA VAL A 127 9.95 -7.39 -7.95
C VAL A 127 9.92 -6.61 -6.65
N TYR A 128 10.80 -5.61 -6.51
CA TYR A 128 10.92 -4.81 -5.30
C TYR A 128 11.02 -3.32 -5.60
N ASN A 129 10.45 -2.49 -4.72
CA ASN A 129 10.74 -1.09 -4.58
C ASN A 129 11.42 -0.87 -3.22
N VAL A 130 12.68 -0.48 -3.25
CA VAL A 130 13.50 -0.24 -2.05
C VAL A 130 14.15 1.13 -2.09
N SER A 131 14.64 1.59 -0.94
CA SER A 131 15.50 2.78 -0.92
C SER A 131 16.84 2.49 -1.61
N THR A 132 17.49 3.54 -2.13
CA THR A 132 18.82 3.40 -2.75
C THR A 132 19.93 2.98 -1.77
N GLY A 133 19.65 3.02 -0.46
CA GLY A 133 20.52 2.45 0.57
C GLY A 133 20.61 0.92 0.54
N VAL A 134 19.64 0.25 -0.09
CA VAL A 134 19.67 -1.20 -0.33
C VAL A 134 20.35 -1.47 -1.68
N THR A 135 21.54 -2.06 -1.65
CA THR A 135 22.25 -2.51 -2.86
C THR A 135 22.11 -4.01 -3.01
N PRO A 136 21.40 -4.51 -4.05
CA PRO A 136 21.26 -5.95 -4.29
C PRO A 136 22.63 -6.62 -4.46
N VAL A 137 22.78 -7.82 -3.91
CA VAL A 137 24.00 -8.63 -3.97
C VAL A 137 23.65 -10.02 -4.49
N ALA A 138 24.33 -10.45 -5.55
CA ALA A 138 24.11 -11.78 -6.13
C ALA A 138 24.32 -12.88 -5.06
N GLY A 139 23.42 -13.87 -5.06
CA GLY A 139 23.37 -14.95 -4.07
C GLY A 139 22.61 -14.60 -2.78
N THR A 140 22.06 -13.38 -2.64
CA THR A 140 21.28 -12.96 -1.47
C THR A 140 19.94 -12.36 -1.89
N GLN A 141 18.83 -12.84 -1.34
CA GLN A 141 17.52 -12.24 -1.61
C GLN A 141 17.42 -10.83 -1.02
N VAL A 142 16.66 -9.95 -1.68
CA VAL A 142 16.34 -8.62 -1.13
C VAL A 142 15.36 -8.82 0.03
N GLY A 143 15.68 -8.29 1.21
CA GLY A 143 14.97 -8.65 2.45
C GLY A 143 13.60 -8.01 2.67
N SER A 144 13.26 -6.91 1.98
CA SER A 144 11.96 -6.23 2.12
C SER A 144 11.63 -5.38 0.88
N GLY A 145 10.41 -4.84 0.83
CA GLY A 145 9.96 -3.94 -0.24
C GLY A 145 9.45 -4.66 -1.50
N GLN A 146 9.06 -5.94 -1.39
CA GLN A 146 8.44 -6.67 -2.49
C GLN A 146 7.16 -5.94 -2.96
N ILE A 147 6.99 -5.82 -4.27
CA ILE A 147 5.75 -5.36 -4.90
C ILE A 147 5.16 -6.52 -5.69
N GLY A 148 3.88 -6.81 -5.42
CA GLY A 148 3.20 -7.95 -6.03
C GLY A 148 3.59 -9.28 -5.40
N GLY A 149 3.31 -10.37 -6.11
CA GLY A 149 3.58 -11.73 -5.65
C GLY A 149 4.89 -12.30 -6.20
N ASP A 150 5.02 -13.62 -6.09
CA ASP A 150 6.04 -14.39 -6.79
C ASP A 150 5.49 -14.75 -8.18
N TYR A 151 6.27 -14.49 -9.22
CA TYR A 151 5.84 -14.64 -10.61
C TYR A 151 6.50 -15.88 -11.23
N ASN A 152 5.73 -16.96 -11.37
CA ASN A 152 6.11 -18.25 -11.94
C ASN A 152 4.87 -19.02 -12.47
N LEU A 153 5.07 -20.24 -12.96
CA LEU A 153 4.00 -21.19 -13.36
C LEU A 153 3.08 -20.73 -14.50
N VAL A 154 3.54 -19.82 -15.37
CA VAL A 154 2.77 -19.38 -16.57
C VAL A 154 3.27 -19.99 -17.87
N GLY A 155 4.37 -20.75 -17.83
CA GLY A 155 4.97 -21.38 -19.00
C GLY A 155 5.64 -20.38 -19.94
N ASN A 156 5.63 -20.66 -21.25
CA ASN A 156 6.32 -19.86 -22.27
C ASN A 156 5.43 -18.81 -22.95
N SER A 157 4.30 -18.46 -22.34
CA SER A 157 3.37 -17.45 -22.83
C SER A 157 3.51 -16.16 -22.02
N TRP A 158 3.68 -15.04 -22.71
CA TRP A 158 3.79 -13.73 -22.06
C TRP A 158 2.49 -13.34 -21.36
N THR A 159 2.60 -12.97 -20.09
CA THR A 159 1.51 -12.51 -19.23
C THR A 159 1.80 -11.08 -18.79
N LEU A 160 0.79 -10.20 -18.91
CA LEU A 160 0.88 -8.83 -18.42
C LEU A 160 0.70 -8.82 -16.90
N VAL A 161 1.58 -8.10 -16.20
CA VAL A 161 1.46 -7.76 -14.78
C VAL A 161 1.29 -6.26 -14.64
N THR A 162 0.39 -5.84 -13.75
CA THR A 162 0.20 -4.43 -13.39
C THR A 162 0.19 -4.28 -11.88
N GLN A 163 1.06 -3.41 -11.36
CA GLN A 163 1.17 -3.10 -9.95
C GLN A 163 1.07 -1.59 -9.73
N THR A 164 0.45 -1.19 -8.63
CA THR A 164 0.48 0.19 -8.16
C THR A 164 1.15 0.26 -6.80
N PHE A 165 1.87 1.35 -6.56
CA PHE A 165 2.55 1.64 -5.30
C PHE A 165 2.86 3.13 -5.19
N CYS A 166 3.34 3.59 -4.04
CA CYS A 166 3.77 4.99 -3.87
C CYS A 166 5.24 5.10 -3.55
N ALA A 167 5.76 6.30 -3.78
CA ALA A 167 7.05 6.72 -3.30
C ALA A 167 6.99 8.19 -2.87
N ILE A 168 7.95 8.62 -2.05
CA ILE A 168 8.03 10.00 -1.57
C ILE A 168 8.47 10.89 -2.75
N PRO A 169 7.66 11.89 -3.16
CA PRO A 169 8.04 12.80 -4.23
C PRO A 169 9.37 13.51 -3.96
N GLY A 170 10.19 13.70 -5.00
CA GLY A 170 11.51 14.32 -4.88
C GLY A 170 12.60 13.40 -4.32
N THR A 171 12.27 12.16 -3.93
CA THR A 171 13.26 11.14 -3.57
C THR A 171 13.59 10.23 -4.75
N THR A 172 14.61 9.38 -4.58
CA THR A 172 14.95 8.34 -5.57
C THR A 172 14.70 6.98 -4.97
N ILE A 173 13.96 6.15 -5.69
CA ILE A 173 13.74 4.74 -5.38
C ILE A 173 14.65 3.85 -6.21
N ARG A 174 14.76 2.58 -5.82
CA ARG A 174 15.39 1.52 -6.60
C ARG A 174 14.37 0.43 -6.92
N LEU A 175 14.07 0.28 -8.22
CA LEU A 175 13.23 -0.80 -8.73
C LEU A 175 14.12 -2.00 -9.06
N VAL A 176 13.91 -3.12 -8.39
CA VAL A 176 14.72 -4.35 -8.53
C VAL A 176 13.87 -5.49 -9.07
N PHE A 177 14.36 -6.17 -10.09
CA PHE A 177 13.82 -7.44 -10.56
C PHE A 177 14.81 -8.54 -10.19
N SER A 178 14.34 -9.59 -9.53
CA SER A 178 15.16 -10.71 -9.08
C SER A 178 14.65 -12.00 -9.68
N TRP A 179 15.57 -12.84 -10.15
CA TRP A 179 15.31 -14.27 -10.31
C TRP A 179 15.88 -14.99 -9.11
N ILE A 180 15.06 -15.85 -8.52
CA ILE A 180 15.41 -16.70 -7.40
C ILE A 180 15.08 -18.12 -7.85
N ASN A 181 16.02 -19.04 -7.68
CA ASN A 181 15.76 -20.47 -7.79
C ASN A 181 16.55 -21.23 -6.73
N ASP A 182 16.01 -22.37 -6.31
CA ASP A 182 16.68 -23.25 -5.38
C ASP A 182 17.57 -24.28 -6.12
N GLY A 183 18.10 -25.27 -5.39
CA GLY A 183 19.02 -26.27 -5.95
C GLY A 183 18.40 -27.62 -6.25
N SER A 184 17.07 -27.75 -6.30
CA SER A 184 16.40 -29.04 -6.44
C SER A 184 15.15 -28.97 -7.29
N VAL A 185 14.92 -30.00 -8.11
CA VAL A 185 13.70 -30.14 -8.94
C VAL A 185 13.38 -28.86 -9.74
N GLY A 186 12.14 -28.69 -10.23
CA GLY A 186 11.77 -27.55 -11.08
C GLY A 186 11.63 -27.87 -12.57
N THR A 187 11.03 -26.94 -13.31
CA THR A 187 10.67 -27.11 -14.72
C THR A 187 11.12 -25.92 -15.57
N GLN A 188 11.60 -26.19 -16.80
CA GLN A 188 11.88 -25.14 -17.78
C GLN A 188 10.59 -24.48 -18.26
N PHE A 189 10.57 -23.21 -18.60
CA PHE A 189 11.70 -22.27 -18.78
C PHE A 189 11.92 -21.40 -17.53
N PRO A 190 13.09 -20.73 -17.37
CA PRO A 190 13.25 -19.76 -16.30
C PRO A 190 12.48 -18.47 -16.59
N GLY A 191 12.62 -17.47 -15.72
CA GLY A 191 11.98 -16.17 -15.89
C GLY A 191 12.52 -15.36 -17.07
N ALA A 192 11.60 -14.70 -17.79
CA ALA A 192 11.87 -13.62 -18.72
C ALA A 192 10.92 -12.43 -18.49
N ILE A 193 11.41 -11.21 -18.73
CA ILE A 193 10.71 -9.94 -18.52
C ILE A 193 10.92 -9.06 -19.75
N ASP A 194 9.86 -8.38 -20.16
CA ASP A 194 9.90 -7.42 -21.27
C ASP A 194 8.90 -6.27 -21.06
N ASN A 195 9.07 -5.20 -21.84
CA ASN A 195 8.19 -4.03 -21.88
C ASN A 195 7.85 -3.44 -20.49
N ILE A 196 8.86 -3.24 -19.65
CA ILE A 196 8.69 -2.59 -18.34
C ILE A 196 8.26 -1.12 -18.55
N SER A 197 7.08 -0.76 -18.08
CA SER A 197 6.57 0.61 -18.05
C SER A 197 6.43 1.05 -16.60
N LEU A 198 6.94 2.23 -16.29
CA LEU A 198 6.69 2.89 -15.01
C LEU A 198 6.22 4.31 -15.28
N GLN A 199 5.09 4.67 -14.68
CA GLN A 199 4.52 6.01 -14.78
C GLN A 199 4.22 6.55 -13.39
N SER A 200 4.43 7.84 -13.17
CA SER A 200 4.01 8.56 -11.97
C SER A 200 2.84 9.51 -12.25
N SER A 201 2.07 9.82 -11.22
CA SER A 201 0.91 10.72 -11.30
C SER A 201 0.72 11.48 -9.99
N SER A 202 0.16 12.68 -10.08
CA SER A 202 -0.33 13.47 -8.94
C SER A 202 -1.76 13.09 -8.52
N VAL A 203 -2.45 12.28 -9.33
CA VAL A 203 -3.82 11.82 -9.09
C VAL A 203 -3.78 10.42 -8.52
N ALA A 204 -4.44 10.24 -7.37
CA ALA A 204 -4.57 8.94 -6.73
C ALA A 204 -5.29 7.94 -7.65
N PRO A 205 -4.91 6.66 -7.65
CA PRO A 205 -5.71 5.65 -8.32
C PRO A 205 -7.12 5.58 -7.70
N PRO A 206 -8.16 5.25 -8.49
CA PRO A 206 -9.52 5.12 -7.98
C PRO A 206 -9.61 4.10 -6.84
N CYS A 207 -10.29 4.45 -5.75
CA CYS A 207 -10.58 3.53 -4.65
C CYS A 207 -11.87 2.75 -4.95
N ASN A 208 -11.76 1.68 -5.74
CA ASN A 208 -12.90 0.90 -6.22
C ASN A 208 -13.35 -0.12 -5.18
N LEU A 209 -14.25 0.29 -4.28
CA LEU A 209 -14.69 -0.50 -3.12
C LEU A 209 -15.83 -1.48 -3.41
N GLY A 210 -16.09 -1.76 -4.69
CA GLY A 210 -17.18 -2.64 -5.11
C GLY A 210 -18.57 -2.04 -4.88
N THR A 211 -19.51 -2.89 -4.50
CA THR A 211 -20.91 -2.57 -4.25
C THR A 211 -21.13 -2.14 -2.78
N GLY A 212 -22.36 -1.77 -2.41
CA GLY A 212 -22.65 -1.33 -1.03
C GLY A 212 -22.10 0.05 -0.62
N VAL A 213 -21.43 0.78 -1.52
CA VAL A 213 -20.76 2.06 -1.22
C VAL A 213 -21.73 3.24 -1.13
N THR A 214 -21.57 4.07 -0.09
CA THR A 214 -22.31 5.31 0.13
C THR A 214 -21.36 6.48 0.35
N ASN A 215 -21.45 7.51 -0.49
CA ASN A 215 -20.76 8.77 -0.26
C ASN A 215 -21.57 9.66 0.69
N VAL A 216 -21.03 9.93 1.88
CA VAL A 216 -21.64 10.79 2.89
C VAL A 216 -21.30 12.24 2.59
N VAL A 217 -22.31 13.01 2.18
CA VAL A 217 -22.14 14.40 1.71
C VAL A 217 -21.98 15.43 2.84
N ALA A 218 -22.38 15.09 4.07
CA ALA A 218 -22.30 15.98 5.23
C ALA A 218 -22.32 15.20 6.54
N LEU A 219 -21.71 15.79 7.58
CA LEU A 219 -21.78 15.32 8.96
C LEU A 219 -22.55 16.34 9.82
N PRO A 220 -23.34 15.91 10.83
CA PRO A 220 -23.56 14.52 11.22
C PRO A 220 -24.38 13.75 10.19
N TYR A 221 -24.19 12.44 10.16
CA TYR A 221 -24.85 11.51 9.24
C TYR A 221 -25.60 10.43 10.02
N ALA A 222 -26.74 10.02 9.48
CA ALA A 222 -27.49 8.85 9.93
C ALA A 222 -27.98 8.09 8.69
N SER A 223 -27.67 6.79 8.61
CA SER A 223 -28.12 5.96 7.48
C SER A 223 -29.60 5.61 7.55
N GLY A 224 -30.18 5.60 8.75
CA GLY A 224 -31.44 4.91 9.01
C GLY A 224 -31.25 3.39 8.95
N ALA A 225 -32.38 2.67 8.96
CA ALA A 225 -32.38 1.21 8.92
C ALA A 225 -31.85 0.70 7.57
N GLY A 226 -31.09 -0.39 7.61
CA GLY A 226 -30.50 -1.01 6.45
C GLY A 226 -30.02 -2.43 6.73
N THR A 227 -29.28 -2.99 5.78
CA THR A 227 -28.68 -4.31 5.89
C THR A 227 -27.40 -4.37 5.07
N THR A 228 -26.49 -5.27 5.42
CA THR A 228 -25.40 -5.67 4.52
C THR A 228 -25.85 -6.72 3.50
N CYS A 229 -27.01 -7.35 3.67
CA CYS A 229 -27.48 -8.39 2.75
C CYS A 229 -27.80 -7.85 1.35
N GLY A 230 -27.31 -8.54 0.32
CA GLY A 230 -27.35 -8.12 -1.08
C GLY A 230 -26.26 -7.11 -1.47
N ALA A 231 -25.31 -6.81 -0.59
CA ALA A 231 -24.22 -5.88 -0.84
C ALA A 231 -22.91 -6.57 -1.25
N ILE A 232 -22.90 -7.91 -1.36
CA ILE A 232 -21.76 -8.72 -1.87
C ILE A 232 -20.53 -8.63 -0.95
N ASN A 233 -19.70 -9.67 -0.94
CA ASN A 233 -18.38 -9.62 -0.31
C ASN A 233 -17.36 -9.14 -1.36
N ASP A 234 -17.19 -7.82 -1.45
CA ASP A 234 -16.23 -7.17 -2.35
C ASP A 234 -14.87 -6.92 -1.65
N LEU A 235 -14.85 -6.79 -0.32
CA LEU A 235 -13.70 -6.43 0.50
C LEU A 235 -13.29 -7.59 1.42
N THR A 236 -12.24 -8.30 1.02
CA THR A 236 -11.75 -9.52 1.70
C THR A 236 -10.39 -9.29 2.36
N PRO A 237 -9.91 -10.19 3.25
CA PRO A 237 -8.54 -10.13 3.76
C PRO A 237 -7.46 -10.17 2.67
N GLY A 238 -7.80 -10.67 1.48
CA GLY A 238 -6.89 -10.77 0.34
C GLY A 238 -6.73 -9.47 -0.45
N ASN A 239 -7.64 -8.50 -0.31
CA ASN A 239 -7.62 -7.25 -1.07
C ASN A 239 -7.74 -5.99 -0.20
N THR A 240 -7.99 -6.12 1.10
CA THR A 240 -8.22 -5.03 2.03
C THR A 240 -7.23 -5.08 3.19
N SER A 241 -6.68 -3.93 3.57
CA SER A 241 -5.80 -3.81 4.73
C SER A 241 -6.54 -4.24 5.99
N VAL A 242 -5.96 -5.12 6.80
CA VAL A 242 -6.64 -5.59 8.01
C VAL A 242 -6.61 -4.50 9.10
N CYS A 243 -7.79 -4.10 9.58
CA CYS A 243 -7.96 -3.14 10.68
C CYS A 243 -8.75 -3.80 11.82
N GLY A 244 -8.04 -4.38 12.79
CA GLY A 244 -8.64 -5.26 13.79
C GLY A 244 -8.48 -6.72 13.40
N SER A 245 -9.57 -7.48 13.29
CA SER A 245 -9.55 -8.90 12.94
C SER A 245 -9.89 -9.13 11.47
N SER A 246 -9.06 -9.91 10.77
CA SER A 246 -9.32 -10.33 9.37
C SER A 246 -10.58 -11.18 9.23
N LEU A 247 -11.08 -11.75 10.32
CA LEU A 247 -12.26 -12.62 10.32
C LEU A 247 -13.57 -11.82 10.18
N TYR A 248 -13.52 -10.49 10.25
CA TYR A 248 -14.66 -9.59 10.01
C TYR A 248 -14.52 -8.84 8.68
N LEU A 249 -13.87 -9.49 7.70
CA LEU A 249 -13.76 -9.09 6.28
C LEU A 249 -14.25 -10.23 5.36
N ASP A 250 -15.06 -11.16 5.88
CA ASP A 250 -15.47 -12.37 5.15
C ASP A 250 -16.98 -12.39 4.82
N GLY A 251 -17.75 -11.40 5.29
CA GLY A 251 -19.19 -11.24 5.03
C GLY A 251 -19.47 -10.29 3.88
N GLU A 252 -20.72 -9.83 3.76
CA GLU A 252 -21.09 -8.80 2.81
C GLU A 252 -20.86 -7.38 3.33
N ASP A 253 -20.41 -6.49 2.44
CA ASP A 253 -19.84 -5.19 2.79
C ASP A 253 -20.81 -4.02 2.64
N ARG A 254 -20.81 -3.13 3.62
CA ARG A 254 -21.36 -1.77 3.46
C ARG A 254 -20.27 -0.77 3.75
N VAL A 255 -20.09 0.19 2.84
CA VAL A 255 -19.02 1.17 2.94
C VAL A 255 -19.57 2.58 2.97
N TRP A 256 -19.08 3.39 3.90
CA TRP A 256 -19.33 4.83 3.95
C TRP A 256 -18.03 5.61 3.76
N ILE A 257 -18.05 6.55 2.82
CA ILE A 257 -16.93 7.44 2.53
C ILE A 257 -17.31 8.84 2.99
N PHE A 258 -16.48 9.47 3.82
CA PHE A 258 -16.75 10.81 4.35
C PHE A 258 -15.48 11.65 4.52
N THR A 259 -15.63 12.96 4.34
CA THR A 259 -14.55 13.94 4.52
C THR A 259 -15.03 15.04 5.47
N PRO A 260 -14.57 15.10 6.73
CA PRO A 260 -14.95 16.15 7.65
C PRO A 260 -14.29 17.48 7.24
N LEU A 261 -15.05 18.57 7.33
CA LEU A 261 -14.56 19.92 6.98
C LEU A 261 -13.71 20.57 8.07
N THR A 262 -13.83 20.07 9.31
CA THR A 262 -13.09 20.55 10.48
C THR A 262 -12.46 19.36 11.20
N SER A 263 -11.34 19.60 11.88
CA SER A 263 -10.76 18.61 12.78
C SER A 263 -11.56 18.52 14.08
N GLY A 264 -11.59 17.35 14.71
CA GLY A 264 -12.28 17.13 15.97
C GLY A 264 -12.61 15.66 16.20
N THR A 265 -13.14 15.33 17.37
CA THR A 265 -13.55 13.95 17.68
C THR A 265 -14.84 13.61 16.96
N ILE A 266 -14.83 12.51 16.22
CA ILE A 266 -16.01 11.89 15.61
C ILE A 266 -16.30 10.58 16.35
N THR A 267 -17.58 10.37 16.69
CA THR A 267 -18.09 9.09 17.17
C THR A 267 -18.98 8.47 16.11
N ILE A 268 -18.73 7.18 15.84
CA ILE A 268 -19.50 6.34 14.93
C ILE A 268 -20.21 5.29 15.76
N ASN A 269 -21.52 5.14 15.58
CA ASN A 269 -22.30 4.08 16.22
C ASN A 269 -23.08 3.28 15.19
N LEU A 270 -22.97 1.97 15.27
CA LEU A 270 -23.87 1.01 14.64
C LEU A 270 -24.85 0.51 15.70
N THR A 271 -26.14 0.62 15.40
CA THR A 271 -27.19 -0.06 16.15
C THR A 271 -27.72 -1.22 15.29
N SER A 272 -27.50 -2.45 15.73
CA SER A 272 -27.79 -3.64 14.95
C SER A 272 -28.33 -4.77 15.83
N SER A 273 -29.40 -5.41 15.34
CA SER A 273 -29.91 -6.67 15.90
C SER A 273 -29.17 -7.89 15.36
N GLY A 274 -28.15 -7.69 14.51
CA GLY A 274 -27.29 -8.73 13.97
C GLY A 274 -26.31 -9.28 15.00
N THR A 275 -25.46 -10.21 14.56
CA THR A 275 -24.41 -10.81 15.39
C THR A 275 -23.13 -10.90 14.58
N TYR A 276 -22.00 -10.88 15.29
CA TYR A 276 -20.68 -10.94 14.66
C TYR A 276 -20.45 -9.84 13.63
N THR A 277 -20.90 -8.62 13.94
CA THR A 277 -20.62 -7.44 13.10
C THR A 277 -19.22 -6.90 13.37
N GLY A 278 -18.64 -6.23 12.38
CA GLY A 278 -17.38 -5.51 12.49
C GLY A 278 -17.52 -4.12 11.89
N LEU A 279 -17.03 -3.10 12.59
CA LEU A 279 -16.74 -1.80 12.00
C LEU A 279 -15.23 -1.62 11.89
N MET A 280 -14.76 -1.22 10.72
CA MET A 280 -13.35 -0.93 10.46
C MET A 280 -13.25 0.43 9.77
N LEU A 281 -12.51 1.35 10.37
CA LEU A 281 -12.34 2.71 9.89
C LEU A 281 -10.91 2.91 9.39
N TYR A 282 -10.79 3.43 8.18
CA TYR A 282 -9.53 3.66 7.51
C TYR A 282 -9.32 5.15 7.23
N ASP A 283 -8.12 5.62 7.52
CA ASP A 283 -7.59 6.88 7.01
C ASP A 283 -6.93 6.58 5.65
N GLY A 284 -7.64 6.90 4.56
CA GLY A 284 -7.26 6.52 3.20
C GLY A 284 -7.93 5.24 2.68
N CYS A 285 -7.77 5.01 1.38
CA CYS A 285 -8.43 3.89 0.69
C CYS A 285 -8.04 2.54 1.29
N PRO A 286 -8.98 1.69 1.73
CA PRO A 286 -8.66 0.45 2.45
C PRO A 286 -7.99 -0.64 1.59
N LEU A 287 -8.04 -0.54 0.26
CA LEU A 287 -7.54 -1.55 -0.65
C LEU A 287 -6.01 -1.72 -0.60
N LEU A 288 -5.56 -2.96 -0.60
CA LEU A 288 -4.14 -3.31 -0.74
C LEU A 288 -3.60 -2.79 -2.07
N GLY A 289 -2.35 -2.31 -2.06
CA GLY A 289 -1.70 -1.75 -3.25
C GLY A 289 -2.15 -0.33 -3.62
N VAL A 290 -3.25 0.18 -3.05
CA VAL A 290 -3.61 1.59 -3.16
C VAL A 290 -2.88 2.37 -2.09
N CYS A 291 -1.98 3.24 -2.51
CA CYS A 291 -1.21 4.06 -1.60
C CYS A 291 -1.84 5.45 -1.41
N THR A 292 -1.65 6.07 -0.24
CA THR A 292 -2.17 7.41 0.07
C THR A 292 -1.09 8.49 -0.12
N PRO A 293 -1.48 9.75 -0.43
CA PRO A 293 -0.49 10.80 -0.63
C PRO A 293 0.33 11.02 0.64
N GLY A 294 1.67 11.05 0.50
CA GLY A 294 2.62 11.13 1.61
C GLY A 294 3.36 9.83 1.94
N GLY A 295 3.07 8.73 1.23
CA GLY A 295 3.72 7.44 1.48
C GLY A 295 3.21 6.74 2.74
N THR A 296 2.07 7.19 3.28
CA THR A 296 1.45 6.59 4.45
C THR A 296 0.76 5.29 4.01
N ALA A 297 1.07 4.18 4.69
CA ALA A 297 0.24 3.00 4.60
C ALA A 297 -1.19 3.36 5.01
N VAL A 298 -2.19 2.72 4.39
CA VAL A 298 -3.59 2.82 4.83
C VAL A 298 -3.64 2.62 6.34
N CYS A 299 -4.12 3.63 7.08
CA CYS A 299 -4.05 3.58 8.54
C CYS A 299 -5.39 3.09 9.09
N CYS A 300 -5.34 2.08 9.97
CA CYS A 300 -6.48 1.68 10.78
C CYS A 300 -6.76 2.79 11.81
N ALA A 301 -7.71 3.66 11.51
CA ALA A 301 -8.09 4.80 12.34
C ALA A 301 -8.98 4.38 13.53
N GLY A 302 -9.59 3.19 13.45
CA GLY A 302 -10.32 2.58 14.54
C GLY A 302 -11.02 1.31 14.08
N ASN A 303 -11.28 0.39 15.00
CA ASN A 303 -12.09 -0.79 14.72
C ASN A 303 -12.94 -1.15 15.94
N ALA A 304 -14.03 -1.88 15.68
CA ALA A 304 -14.83 -2.53 16.69
C ALA A 304 -15.39 -3.82 16.10
N THR A 305 -14.84 -4.96 16.52
CA THR A 305 -15.23 -6.31 16.04
C THR A 305 -15.60 -7.19 17.22
N SER A 306 -16.79 -7.80 17.20
CA SER A 306 -17.26 -8.67 18.28
C SER A 306 -18.51 -9.44 17.85
N SER A 307 -18.86 -10.48 18.60
CA SER A 307 -20.08 -11.27 18.40
C SER A 307 -21.38 -10.48 18.63
N SER A 308 -21.35 -9.32 19.31
CA SER A 308 -22.51 -8.43 19.47
C SER A 308 -22.87 -7.72 18.17
N GLY A 309 -24.10 -7.24 18.02
CA GLY A 309 -24.52 -6.45 16.86
C GLY A 309 -24.06 -4.99 16.92
N ASP A 310 -24.25 -4.33 18.06
CA ASP A 310 -23.90 -2.92 18.24
C ASP A 310 -22.39 -2.71 18.25
N LYS A 311 -21.94 -1.60 17.64
CA LYS A 311 -20.53 -1.18 17.57
C LYS A 311 -20.40 0.32 17.77
N THR A 312 -19.33 0.72 18.44
CA THR A 312 -18.96 2.12 18.60
C THR A 312 -17.47 2.30 18.33
N ILE A 313 -17.14 3.29 17.51
CA ILE A 313 -15.76 3.76 17.29
C ILE A 313 -15.73 5.25 17.61
N SER A 314 -14.70 5.71 18.30
CA SER A 314 -14.41 7.14 18.43
C SER A 314 -12.97 7.40 18.00
N PHE A 315 -12.76 8.45 17.22
CA PHE A 315 -11.43 8.80 16.71
C PHE A 315 -11.32 10.31 16.48
N CYS A 316 -10.10 10.83 16.48
CA CYS A 316 -9.83 12.21 16.10
C CYS A 316 -9.72 12.31 14.57
N ALA A 317 -10.68 12.99 13.97
CA ALA A 317 -10.69 13.26 12.54
C ALA A 317 -9.92 14.53 12.20
N LYS A 318 -9.26 14.53 11.04
CA LYS A 318 -8.56 15.69 10.48
C LYS A 318 -9.43 16.37 9.42
N ALA A 319 -9.44 17.70 9.43
CA ALA A 319 -10.09 18.49 8.40
C ALA A 319 -9.55 18.11 7.00
N ASN A 320 -10.45 17.95 6.04
CA ASN A 320 -10.17 17.62 4.65
C ASN A 320 -9.48 16.26 4.42
N GLN A 321 -9.48 15.38 5.42
CA GLN A 321 -9.02 14.00 5.29
C GLN A 321 -10.20 13.08 4.96
N THR A 322 -10.07 12.25 3.93
CA THR A 322 -11.14 11.29 3.57
C THR A 322 -10.96 9.98 4.34
N TYR A 323 -12.04 9.58 5.01
CA TYR A 323 -12.12 8.33 5.76
C TYR A 323 -13.07 7.35 5.08
N TYR A 324 -12.78 6.07 5.27
CA TYR A 324 -13.53 4.95 4.71
C TYR A 324 -13.95 4.05 5.86
N LEU A 325 -15.24 3.89 6.08
CA LEU A 325 -15.81 3.02 7.11
C LEU A 325 -16.41 1.79 6.43
N ILE A 326 -15.90 0.61 6.77
CA ILE A 326 -16.45 -0.68 6.37
C ILE A 326 -17.27 -1.22 7.53
N LEU A 327 -18.51 -1.62 7.23
CA LEU A 327 -19.30 -2.56 8.03
C LEU A 327 -19.29 -3.89 7.31
N ASP A 328 -18.82 -4.91 8.00
CA ASP A 328 -18.85 -6.28 7.52
C ASP A 328 -19.13 -7.24 8.70
N SER A 329 -19.06 -8.55 8.48
CA SER A 329 -19.36 -9.60 9.43
C SER A 329 -18.39 -10.77 9.35
N TRP A 330 -18.45 -11.58 10.41
CA TRP A 330 -17.88 -12.92 10.40
C TRP A 330 -18.46 -13.77 9.25
N PRO A 331 -17.78 -14.83 8.77
CA PRO A 331 -18.30 -15.68 7.69
C PRO A 331 -19.74 -16.22 7.90
N ALA A 332 -20.17 -16.32 9.15
CA ALA A 332 -21.52 -16.74 9.53
C ALA A 332 -22.00 -15.94 10.76
N PRO A 333 -23.11 -15.17 10.67
CA PRO A 333 -23.92 -14.94 9.47
C PRO A 333 -23.16 -14.10 8.44
N ASN A 334 -23.36 -14.39 7.14
CA ASN A 334 -22.66 -13.69 6.06
C ASN A 334 -23.16 -12.26 5.80
N CYS A 335 -24.28 -11.86 6.42
CA CYS A 335 -24.80 -10.50 6.34
C CYS A 335 -25.66 -10.18 7.57
N ASN A 336 -25.82 -8.89 7.90
CA ASN A 336 -26.52 -8.45 9.11
C ASN A 336 -27.45 -7.24 8.85
N PRO A 337 -28.66 -7.23 9.44
CA PRO A 337 -29.51 -6.03 9.47
C PRO A 337 -29.02 -5.02 10.52
N TYR A 338 -29.28 -3.75 10.30
CA TYR A 338 -29.05 -2.68 11.27
C TYR A 338 -30.20 -1.68 11.27
N SER A 339 -30.47 -1.08 12.44
CA SER A 339 -31.51 -0.06 12.58
C SER A 339 -30.98 1.34 12.33
N ASN A 340 -29.67 1.57 12.56
CA ASN A 340 -29.02 2.82 12.20
C ASN A 340 -27.49 2.68 12.20
N LEU A 341 -26.83 3.46 11.34
CA LEU A 341 -25.43 3.84 11.46
C LEU A 341 -25.36 5.36 11.57
N THR A 342 -24.74 5.87 12.64
CA THR A 342 -24.53 7.31 12.84
C THR A 342 -23.06 7.65 12.79
N ILE A 343 -22.74 8.82 12.22
CA ILE A 343 -21.42 9.44 12.23
C ILE A 343 -21.62 10.87 12.73
N SER A 344 -21.05 11.21 13.88
CA SER A 344 -21.22 12.56 14.43
C SER A 344 -20.52 13.62 13.58
N ALA A 345 -20.90 14.89 13.75
CA ALA A 345 -20.01 15.98 13.37
C ALA A 345 -18.74 15.95 14.26
N PRO A 346 -17.60 16.47 13.77
CA PRO A 346 -16.44 16.69 14.62
C PRO A 346 -16.82 17.61 15.79
N THR A 347 -16.49 17.20 17.01
CA THR A 347 -16.73 18.00 18.23
C THR A 347 -15.45 18.14 19.06
N GLY A 348 -15.38 19.24 19.82
CA GLY A 348 -14.25 19.56 20.69
C GLY A 348 -12.94 19.86 19.94
N SER A 349 -11.92 20.22 20.71
CA SER A 349 -10.54 20.02 20.24
C SER A 349 -10.20 18.56 20.47
N CYS A 350 -9.43 17.95 19.57
CA CYS A 350 -8.89 16.63 19.81
C CYS A 350 -8.01 16.68 21.08
N VAL A 351 -8.56 16.30 22.24
CA VAL A 351 -7.77 15.81 23.37
C VAL A 351 -7.43 14.37 23.05
N THR A 352 -6.62 14.22 22.01
CA THR A 352 -5.98 12.94 21.70
C THR A 352 -4.90 12.71 22.73
N ASN A 353 -4.78 11.46 23.16
CA ASN A 353 -3.67 10.86 23.91
C ASN A 353 -3.72 10.83 25.45
N THR A 354 -4.74 11.33 26.16
CA THR A 354 -4.73 11.18 27.64
C THR A 354 -5.09 9.77 28.12
N ASP A 355 -5.89 9.03 27.33
CA ASP A 355 -6.28 7.64 27.57
C ASP A 355 -5.71 6.71 26.47
N CYS A 356 -5.41 5.45 26.81
CA CYS A 356 -4.87 4.46 25.85
C CYS A 356 -5.82 4.20 24.67
N THR A 357 -7.13 4.11 24.94
CA THR A 357 -8.16 3.90 23.91
C THR A 357 -8.34 5.10 22.96
N GLN A 358 -7.77 6.25 23.32
CA GLN A 358 -7.81 7.50 22.56
C GLN A 358 -6.39 7.97 22.18
N GLY A 359 -5.43 7.05 22.18
CA GLY A 359 -4.05 7.32 21.81
C GLY A 359 -3.94 7.96 20.43
N THR A 360 -2.94 8.81 20.23
CA THR A 360 -2.65 9.35 18.90
C THR A 360 -2.08 8.24 18.02
N THR A 361 -2.79 7.90 16.95
CA THR A 361 -2.29 6.92 15.97
C THR A 361 -1.13 7.49 15.17
N VAL A 362 0.04 6.84 15.27
CA VAL A 362 1.26 7.18 14.55
C VAL A 362 1.32 6.34 13.27
N CYS A 363 1.02 6.96 12.13
CA CYS A 363 0.92 6.27 10.85
C CYS A 363 2.18 6.39 9.96
N ASN A 364 3.15 7.24 10.31
CA ASN A 364 4.40 7.41 9.55
C ASN A 364 5.52 7.99 10.44
N SER A 365 6.70 8.19 9.86
CA SER A 365 7.89 8.75 10.52
C SER A 365 7.93 10.28 10.55
N SER A 366 6.85 10.98 10.17
CA SER A 366 6.79 12.44 10.28
C SER A 366 6.80 12.84 11.76
N PRO A 367 7.65 13.80 12.16
CA PRO A 367 7.59 14.37 13.50
C PRO A 367 6.22 15.00 13.74
N PHE A 368 5.70 14.85 14.96
CA PHE A 368 4.49 15.53 15.43
C PHE A 368 4.71 16.00 16.88
N THR A 369 3.99 17.04 17.27
CA THR A 369 4.02 17.55 18.65
C THR A 369 2.98 16.81 19.49
N GLY A 370 3.41 16.16 20.56
CA GLY A 370 2.53 15.66 21.61
C GLY A 370 2.18 16.79 22.60
N ASN A 371 0.90 16.99 22.90
CA ASN A 371 0.46 18.05 23.81
C ASN A 371 -0.72 17.64 24.71
N ALA A 372 -0.63 16.44 25.32
CA ALA A 372 -1.58 16.07 26.37
C ALA A 372 -1.55 17.08 27.50
N SER A 373 -2.71 17.41 28.05
CA SER A 373 -2.79 18.16 29.29
C SER A 373 -3.86 17.56 30.19
N GLY A 374 -3.47 17.18 31.41
CA GLY A 374 -4.40 16.69 32.43
C GLY A 374 -4.49 15.17 32.52
N TYR A 375 -5.51 14.72 33.26
CA TYR A 375 -5.81 13.32 33.49
C TYR A 375 -6.67 12.76 32.35
N GLY A 376 -6.42 11.50 32.00
CA GLY A 376 -7.38 10.69 31.27
C GLY A 376 -8.68 10.50 32.06
N CYS A 377 -9.72 10.02 31.38
CA CYS A 377 -11.00 9.69 32.02
C CYS A 377 -10.93 8.37 32.80
N ASN A 378 -9.99 7.48 32.44
CA ASN A 378 -9.78 6.23 33.16
C ASN A 378 -8.41 6.22 33.84
N GLN A 379 -8.23 5.25 34.73
CA GLN A 379 -6.93 4.93 35.32
C GLN A 379 -6.39 3.68 34.61
N GLU A 380 -5.72 3.87 33.47
CA GLU A 380 -5.19 2.76 32.65
C GLU A 380 -4.03 2.05 33.32
N LEU A 381 -3.21 2.79 34.09
CA LEU A 381 -2.08 2.25 34.84
C LEU A 381 -2.47 2.05 36.32
N ASN A 382 -2.32 0.82 36.79
CA ASN A 382 -2.54 0.40 38.15
C ASN A 382 -1.39 -0.49 38.62
N ALA A 383 -1.41 -0.91 39.89
CA ALA A 383 -0.35 -1.70 40.48
C ALA A 383 -0.02 -3.01 39.73
N GLY A 384 -0.95 -3.54 38.92
CA GLY A 384 -0.75 -4.75 38.11
C GLY A 384 -0.14 -4.50 36.73
N ASN A 385 -0.14 -3.26 36.20
CA ASN A 385 0.34 -2.94 34.86
C ASN A 385 1.05 -1.58 34.76
N GLN A 386 1.44 -0.92 35.84
CA GLN A 386 2.10 0.39 35.74
C GLN A 386 3.60 0.31 35.44
N GLY A 387 4.21 -0.88 35.58
CA GLY A 387 5.64 -1.07 35.34
C GLY A 387 6.49 -0.06 36.11
N CYS A 388 7.41 0.61 35.42
CA CYS A 388 8.28 1.65 35.98
C CYS A 388 7.63 3.05 36.06
N LEU A 389 6.41 3.24 35.56
CA LEU A 389 5.72 4.55 35.50
C LEU A 389 4.99 4.91 36.81
N SER A 390 5.40 4.35 37.95
CA SER A 390 4.68 4.56 39.21
C SER A 390 4.77 6.03 39.65
N LEU A 391 3.62 6.68 39.83
CA LEU A 391 3.43 8.10 40.24
C LEU A 391 3.46 9.15 39.11
N GLU A 392 3.48 8.74 37.84
CA GLU A 392 3.38 9.66 36.69
C GLU A 392 1.92 10.08 36.43
N HIS A 393 1.66 11.39 36.40
CA HIS A 393 0.31 11.97 36.36
C HIS A 393 0.19 12.99 35.20
N GLN A 394 0.19 12.53 33.94
CA GLN A 394 -0.15 13.28 32.69
C GLN A 394 0.22 12.46 31.43
N SER A 395 -0.41 11.29 31.22
CA SER A 395 -0.02 10.37 30.14
C SER A 395 -0.34 10.91 28.74
N SER A 396 0.59 10.66 27.81
CA SER A 396 0.39 10.77 26.36
C SER A 396 0.48 9.38 25.72
N TRP A 397 -0.64 8.84 25.26
CA TRP A 397 -0.76 7.56 24.61
C TRP A 397 -0.60 7.67 23.09
N TYR A 398 0.21 6.79 22.53
CA TYR A 398 0.44 6.70 21.09
C TYR A 398 0.21 5.25 20.66
N LEU A 399 -0.50 5.08 19.55
CA LEU A 399 -0.82 3.78 18.98
C LEU A 399 -0.06 3.67 17.66
N PHE A 400 0.65 2.56 17.45
CA PHE A 400 1.26 2.26 16.17
C PHE A 400 1.11 0.77 15.88
N SER A 401 0.94 0.41 14.61
CA SER A 401 0.86 -0.97 14.16
C SER A 401 1.92 -1.22 13.11
N PRO A 402 3.06 -1.84 13.46
CA PRO A 402 4.09 -2.16 12.48
C PRO A 402 3.54 -3.14 11.43
N ALA A 403 3.60 -2.76 10.16
CA ALA A 403 3.17 -3.63 9.06
C ALA A 403 4.12 -4.81 8.83
N THR A 404 5.37 -4.71 9.27
CA THR A 404 6.40 -5.76 9.17
C THR A 404 7.24 -5.80 10.45
N SER A 405 7.87 -6.94 10.73
CA SER A 405 8.85 -7.05 11.81
C SER A 405 10.13 -6.26 11.50
N GLY A 406 10.77 -5.69 12.53
CA GLY A 406 11.98 -4.88 12.38
C GLY A 406 12.28 -4.05 13.63
N ASN A 407 13.28 -3.17 13.52
CA ASN A 407 13.65 -2.26 14.62
C ASN A 407 12.75 -1.02 14.61
N LEU A 408 12.13 -0.72 15.76
CA LEU A 408 11.39 0.52 15.98
C LEU A 408 12.30 1.57 16.61
N GLY A 409 12.52 2.68 15.91
CA GLY A 409 13.20 3.86 16.44
C GLY A 409 12.20 4.91 16.89
N LEU A 410 12.33 5.39 18.13
CA LEU A 410 11.53 6.48 18.67
C LEU A 410 12.47 7.63 19.06
N THR A 411 12.14 8.86 18.64
CA THR A 411 12.83 10.07 19.09
C THR A 411 11.83 10.95 19.79
N ILE A 412 12.06 11.23 21.06
CA ILE A 412 11.26 12.13 21.88
C ILE A 412 12.10 13.39 22.10
N ALA A 413 11.54 14.56 21.77
CA ALA A 413 12.16 15.87 21.93
C ALA A 413 11.34 16.71 22.93
N PRO A 414 11.64 16.64 24.23
CA PRO A 414 10.92 17.38 25.26
C PRO A 414 11.27 18.87 25.20
N ASN A 415 10.34 19.71 25.64
CA ASN A 415 10.65 21.10 25.94
C ASN A 415 11.59 21.17 27.15
N SER A 416 12.48 22.16 27.19
CA SER A 416 13.47 22.31 28.27
C SER A 416 12.81 22.42 29.65
N GLY A 417 13.29 21.62 30.61
CA GLY A 417 12.88 21.71 32.02
C GLY A 417 11.67 20.86 32.41
N ILE A 418 11.31 19.85 31.61
CA ILE A 418 10.25 18.89 31.91
C ILE A 418 10.88 17.52 32.23
N ASP A 419 10.39 16.87 33.28
CA ASP A 419 10.65 15.45 33.58
C ASP A 419 9.67 14.60 32.78
N TYR A 420 10.17 13.58 32.07
CA TYR A 420 9.34 12.77 31.18
C TYR A 420 9.79 11.33 31.18
N ASP A 421 8.83 10.44 31.41
CA ASP A 421 8.99 9.01 31.24
C ASP A 421 8.17 8.52 30.05
N PHE A 422 8.57 7.39 29.46
CA PHE A 422 7.79 6.71 28.44
C PHE A 422 7.86 5.20 28.63
N ALA A 423 6.82 4.51 28.19
CA ALA A 423 6.78 3.05 28.13
C ALA A 423 6.19 2.60 26.79
N ILE A 424 6.46 1.34 26.45
CA ILE A 424 5.88 0.65 25.30
C ILE A 424 5.15 -0.57 25.87
N TRP A 425 3.92 -0.79 25.39
CA TRP A 425 3.00 -1.85 25.82
C TRP A 425 2.70 -2.82 24.70
#